data_AF-A0A7H4NWH2-F1
#
_entry.id   AF-A0A7H4NWH2-F1
#
_cell.length_a   1.000
_cell.length_b   1.000
_cell.length_c   1.000
_cell.angle_alpha   90.00
_cell.angle_beta   90.00
_cell.angle_gamma   90.00
#
_symmetry.space_group_name_H-M   'P 1'
#
loop_
_entity.id
_entity.type
_entity.pdbx_description
1 polymer ?
#
loop_
_entity_poly.entity_id
_entity_poly.type
_entity_poly.pdbx_seq_one_letter_code
_entity_poly.pdbx_strand_id
1 'polypeptide(L)'
;MRNLIYSDLTPKGLSLLIKRALYSVCMVFSLSTSIYAIEFNTDMIDAEDRENVDLSQFEKKGYIPVGTYLVRVKNKQKYASARL
;
A
#
# COMPACT_ATOMS: atom_id res chain seq x y z
N MET A 1 -20.93 6.66 40.48
CA MET A 1 -20.11 6.83 39.26
C MET A 1 -19.36 8.18 39.17
N ARG A 2 -19.58 9.17 40.05
CA ARG A 2 -18.90 10.49 40.00
C ARG A 2 -17.48 10.53 40.62
N ASN A 3 -17.09 9.54 41.42
CA ASN A 3 -15.82 9.59 42.18
C ASN A 3 -14.58 9.16 41.39
N LEU A 4 -14.76 8.45 40.26
CA LEU A 4 -13.64 8.01 39.40
C LEU A 4 -13.06 9.16 38.57
N ILE A 5 -13.88 10.14 38.20
CA ILE A 5 -13.47 11.27 37.35
C ILE A 5 -12.54 12.22 38.13
N TYR A 6 -12.76 12.40 39.44
CA TYR A 6 -11.95 13.31 40.26
C TYR A 6 -10.56 12.77 40.60
N SER A 7 -10.37 11.45 40.68
CA SER A 7 -9.04 10.85 40.88
C SER A 7 -8.14 11.03 39.65
N ASP A 8 -8.74 11.08 38.46
CA ASP A 8 -8.05 11.21 37.18
C ASP A 8 -7.58 12.66 36.89
N LEU A 9 -8.22 13.67 37.49
CA LEU A 9 -7.82 15.09 37.37
C LEU A 9 -6.71 15.52 38.35
N THR A 10 -6.17 14.61 39.16
CA THR A 10 -4.98 14.90 39.97
C THR A 10 -3.73 15.03 39.07
N PRO A 11 -2.68 15.79 39.45
CA PRO A 11 -1.48 15.96 38.62
C PRO A 11 -0.82 14.62 38.21
N LYS A 12 -0.89 13.63 39.10
CA LYS A 12 -0.40 12.26 38.86
C LYS A 12 -1.29 11.50 37.88
N GLY A 13 -2.60 11.55 38.07
CA GLY A 13 -3.60 10.95 37.17
C GLY A 13 -3.51 11.52 35.75
N LEU A 14 -3.39 12.85 35.64
CA LEU A 14 -3.22 13.54 34.36
C LEU A 14 -1.94 13.10 33.64
N SER A 15 -0.82 13.00 34.33
CA SER A 15 0.43 12.52 33.73
C SER A 15 0.34 11.06 33.26
N LEU A 16 -0.41 10.22 33.97
CA LEU A 16 -0.64 8.82 33.60
C LEU A 16 -1.50 8.72 32.34
N LEU A 17 -2.52 9.56 32.23
CA LEU A 17 -3.38 9.65 31.04
C LEU A 17 -2.58 10.11 29.81
N ILE A 18 -1.72 11.12 29.95
CA ILE A 18 -0.85 11.60 28.87
C ILE A 18 0.11 10.49 28.41
N LYS A 19 0.76 9.78 29.35
CA LYS A 19 1.65 8.66 29.00
C LYS A 19 0.92 7.54 28.27
N ARG A 20 -0.30 7.20 28.70
CA ARG A 20 -1.13 6.18 28.04
C ARG A 20 -1.52 6.60 26.62
N ALA A 21 -1.92 7.86 26.43
CA ALA A 21 -2.25 8.40 25.12
C ALA A 21 -1.05 8.44 24.18
N LEU A 22 0.13 8.85 24.67
CA LEU A 22 1.36 8.84 23.88
C LEU A 22 1.80 7.42 23.50
N TYR A 23 1.71 6.48 24.45
CA TYR A 23 2.07 5.08 24.20
C TYR A 23 1.15 4.44 23.15
N SER A 24 -0.16 4.69 23.20
CA SER A 24 -1.10 4.15 22.21
C SER A 24 -0.86 4.74 20.81
N VAL A 25 -0.57 6.04 20.71
CA VAL A 25 -0.22 6.69 19.44
C VAL A 25 1.08 6.11 18.86
N CYS A 26 2.11 5.94 19.68
CA CYS A 26 3.37 5.30 19.27
C CYS A 26 3.15 3.86 18.78
N MET A 27 2.32 3.07 19.47
CA MET A 27 2.02 1.69 19.07
C MET A 27 1.35 1.61 17.70
N VAL A 28 0.35 2.45 17.44
CA VAL A 28 -0.35 2.46 16.14
C VAL A 28 0.59 2.87 15.01
N PHE A 29 1.47 3.84 15.25
CA PHE A 29 2.46 4.29 14.26
C PHE A 29 3.53 3.22 13.95
N SER A 30 3.96 2.45 14.95
CA SER A 30 4.90 1.33 14.74
C SER A 30 4.28 0.15 13.98
N LEU A 31 2.95 0.01 14.02
CA LEU A 31 2.21 -1.06 13.33
C LEU A 31 1.76 -0.68 11.92
N SER A 32 1.88 0.58 11.52
CA SER A 32 1.59 1.02 10.15
C SER A 32 2.73 0.63 9.19
N THR A 33 2.87 -0.66 8.92
CA THR A 33 3.61 -1.13 7.75
C THR A 33 2.66 -1.14 6.55
N SER A 34 3.07 -0.53 5.45
CA SER A 34 2.35 -0.64 4.19
C SER A 34 2.57 -2.04 3.63
N ILE A 35 1.58 -2.92 3.77
CA ILE A 35 1.63 -4.25 3.15
C ILE A 35 1.17 -4.08 1.69
N TYR A 36 2.12 -3.74 0.81
CA TYR A 36 1.98 -3.88 -0.64
C TYR A 36 2.82 -5.07 -1.09
N ALA A 37 2.25 -6.27 -0.95
CA ALA A 37 2.83 -7.48 -1.53
C ALA A 37 1.81 -8.00 -2.55
N ILE A 38 1.84 -7.44 -3.76
CA ILE A 38 1.20 -8.07 -4.92
C ILE A 38 2.31 -8.89 -5.56
N GLU A 39 2.41 -10.17 -5.19
CA GLU A 39 3.40 -11.08 -5.75
C GLU A 39 2.78 -11.80 -6.97
N PHE A 40 3.52 -11.81 -8.08
CA PHE A 40 3.12 -12.51 -9.29
C PHE A 40 3.52 -13.99 -9.20
N ASN A 41 2.65 -14.87 -9.69
CA ASN A 41 2.91 -16.31 -9.68
C ASN A 41 4.04 -16.68 -10.66
N THR A 42 5.19 -17.07 -10.13
CA THR A 42 6.35 -17.51 -10.91
C THR A 42 6.24 -18.95 -11.41
N ASP A 43 5.31 -19.75 -10.89
CA ASP A 43 5.15 -21.16 -11.30
C ASP A 43 4.64 -21.30 -12.73
N MET A 44 4.02 -20.24 -13.26
CA MET A 44 3.49 -20.20 -14.62
C MET A 44 4.53 -19.73 -15.65
N ILE A 45 5.71 -19.29 -15.21
CA ILE A 45 6.81 -18.88 -16.08
C ILE A 45 7.69 -20.11 -16.32
N ASP A 46 8.04 -20.34 -17.58
CA ASP A 46 8.97 -21.39 -17.98
C ASP A 46 10.29 -21.25 -17.20
N ALA A 47 10.82 -22.37 -16.72
CA ALA A 47 11.96 -22.38 -15.80
C ALA A 47 13.20 -21.69 -16.41
N GLU A 48 13.34 -21.76 -17.74
CA GLU A 48 14.42 -21.12 -18.50
C GLU A 48 14.28 -19.59 -18.57
N ASP A 49 13.06 -19.06 -18.49
CA ASP A 49 12.79 -17.62 -18.61
C ASP A 49 12.72 -16.90 -17.25
N ARG A 50 12.72 -17.63 -16.13
CA ARG A 50 12.58 -17.06 -14.78
C ARG A 50 13.68 -16.05 -14.42
N GLU A 51 14.89 -16.24 -14.92
CA GLU A 51 16.01 -15.31 -14.68
C GLU A 51 16.01 -14.09 -15.62
N ASN A 52 15.24 -14.16 -16.72
CA ASN A 52 15.25 -13.15 -17.78
C ASN A 52 14.00 -12.23 -17.76
N VAL A 53 13.03 -12.50 -16.88
CA VAL A 53 11.81 -11.70 -16.73
C VAL A 53 11.82 -10.98 -15.38
N ASP A 54 12.01 -9.66 -15.41
CA ASP A 54 11.82 -8.82 -14.23
C ASP A 54 10.31 -8.62 -13.97
N LEU A 55 9.78 -9.28 -12.94
CA LEU A 55 8.38 -9.16 -12.56
C LEU A 55 8.05 -7.92 -11.72
N SER A 56 9.07 -7.28 -11.13
CA SER A 56 8.89 -6.10 -10.28
C SER A 56 8.26 -4.93 -11.06
N GLN A 57 8.41 -4.94 -12.39
CA GLN A 57 7.82 -3.96 -13.28
C GLN A 57 6.28 -4.02 -13.30
N PHE A 58 5.68 -5.20 -13.07
CA PHE A 58 4.21 -5.38 -13.07
C PHE A 58 3.56 -5.02 -11.73
N GLU A 59 4.35 -4.90 -10.66
CA GLU A 59 3.87 -4.49 -9.33
C GLU A 59 3.50 -3.00 -9.28
N LYS A 60 4.03 -2.20 -10.22
CA LYS A 60 3.80 -0.76 -10.31
C LYS A 60 2.48 -0.48 -11.01
N LYS A 61 1.48 -0.01 -10.23
CA LYS A 61 0.18 0.40 -10.77
C LYS A 61 0.33 1.41 -11.91
N GLY A 62 -0.21 1.09 -13.08
CA GLY A 62 -0.21 1.97 -14.26
C GLY A 62 1.09 1.99 -15.04
N TYR A 63 2.11 1.21 -14.63
CA TYR A 63 3.29 0.98 -15.46
C TYR A 63 2.94 0.04 -16.61
N ILE A 64 3.38 0.40 -17.82
CA ILE A 64 3.26 -0.42 -19.02
C ILE A 64 4.70 -0.71 -19.48
N PRO A 65 5.12 -1.99 -19.56
CA PRO A 65 6.44 -2.36 -20.05
C PRO A 65 6.75 -1.80 -21.44
N VAL A 66 8.04 -1.66 -21.76
CA VAL A 66 8.46 -1.32 -23.12
C VAL A 66 8.15 -2.49 -24.05
N GLY A 67 7.48 -2.23 -25.16
CA GLY A 67 7.09 -3.27 -26.11
C GLY A 67 6.18 -2.72 -27.19
N THR A 68 5.84 -3.56 -28.15
CA THR A 68 4.87 -3.20 -29.20
C THR A 68 3.47 -3.62 -28.79
N TYR A 69 2.56 -2.66 -28.72
CA TYR A 69 1.19 -2.91 -28.27
C TYR A 69 0.17 -2.65 -29.39
N LEU A 70 -0.80 -3.55 -29.52
CA LEU A 70 -2.00 -3.27 -30.30
C LEU A 70 -2.95 -2.41 -29.45
N VAL A 71 -3.11 -1.16 -29.83
CA VAL A 71 -3.96 -0.22 -29.09
C VAL A 71 -5.11 0.30 -29.95
N ARG A 72 -6.23 0.59 -29.28
CA ARG A 72 -7.38 1.27 -29.89
C ARG A 72 -7.39 2.72 -29.43
N VAL A 73 -7.09 3.63 -30.33
CA VAL A 73 -7.12 5.07 -30.07
C VAL A 73 -8.55 5.57 -30.32
N LYS A 74 -9.12 6.27 -29.33
CA LYS A 74 -10.44 6.90 -29.44
C LYS A 74 -10.28 8.42 -29.50
N ASN A 75 -10.77 9.04 -30.58
CA ASN A 75 -10.89 10.49 -30.68
C ASN A 75 -12.30 10.86 -31.10
N LYS A 76 -13.01 11.70 -30.31
CA LYS A 76 -14.34 12.26 -30.61
C LYS A 76 -15.26 11.31 -31.41
N GLN A 77 -15.43 10.08 -30.89
CA GLN A 77 -16.28 9.00 -31.43
C GLN A 77 -15.76 8.16 -32.61
N LYS A 78 -14.54 8.41 -33.12
CA LYS A 78 -13.88 7.53 -34.08
C LYS A 78 -12.84 6.65 -33.38
N TYR A 79 -12.85 5.36 -33.71
CA TYR A 79 -11.85 4.39 -33.26
C TYR A 79 -10.84 4.13 -34.38
N ALA A 80 -9.56 4.14 -34.05
CA ALA A 80 -8.48 3.73 -34.94
C ALA A 80 -7.58 2.72 -34.23
N SER A 81 -7.12 1.70 -34.95
CA SER A 81 -6.11 0.77 -34.47
C SER A 81 -4.72 1.35 -34.74
N ALA A 82 -3.84 1.33 -33.74
CA ALA A 82 -2.46 1.77 -33.87
C ALA A 82 -1.51 0.77 -33.21
N ARG A 83 -0.24 0.80 -33.62
CA ARG A 83 0.87 0.14 -32.93
C ARG A 83 1.68 1.23 -32.24
N LEU A 84 1.80 1.11 -30.92
CA LEU A 84 2.68 1.93 -30.09
C LEU A 84 3.93 1.13 -29.75
#